data_AF-A0A1F4RXD8-F1
#
_entry.id   AF-A0A1F4RXD8-F1
#
_cell.length_a   1.000
_cell.length_b   1.000
_cell.length_c   1.000
_cell.angle_alpha   90.00
_cell.angle_beta   90.00
_cell.angle_gamma   90.00
#
_symmetry.space_group_name_H-M   'P 1'
#
loop_
_entity.id
_entity.type
_entity.pdbx_description
1 polymer ?
#
loop_
_entity_poly.entity_id
_entity_poly.type
_entity_poly.pdbx_seq_one_letter_code
_entity_poly.pdbx_strand_id
1 'polypeptide(L)'
;MTNEELDLFLEGNSQIEWAQDDEGVFYFRHSAFDGEHEKVKVTPKAFASLTPQKLEHILTGGRNIDHITRVTGYFSRVSGWNKGKRGELVERQRVVVS
;
A
#
# COMPACT_ATOMS: atom_id res chain seq x y z
N MET A 1 -6.28 -17.49 -7.22
CA MET A 1 -7.31 -16.44 -7.41
C MET A 1 -7.84 -16.50 -8.83
N THR A 2 -9.05 -16.01 -9.04
CA THR A 2 -9.63 -15.80 -10.37
C THR A 2 -9.15 -14.47 -10.97
N ASN A 3 -9.34 -14.26 -12.27
CA ASN A 3 -9.05 -12.98 -12.90
C ASN A 3 -9.97 -11.86 -12.36
N GLU A 4 -11.24 -12.16 -12.09
CA GLU A 4 -12.16 -11.19 -11.48
C GLU A 4 -11.71 -10.72 -10.09
N GLU A 5 -11.20 -11.64 -9.26
CA GLU A 5 -10.62 -11.30 -7.96
C GLU A 5 -9.37 -10.42 -8.11
N LEU A 6 -8.57 -10.66 -9.15
CA LEU A 6 -7.39 -9.85 -9.46
C LEU A 6 -7.80 -8.45 -9.93
N ASP A 7 -8.78 -8.33 -10.82
CA ASP A 7 -9.24 -7.04 -11.35
C ASP A 7 -9.76 -6.14 -10.22
N LEU A 8 -10.64 -6.68 -9.36
CA LEU A 8 -11.13 -5.96 -8.18
C LEU A 8 -10.01 -5.54 -7.23
N PHE A 9 -8.99 -6.39 -7.06
CA PHE A 9 -7.83 -6.07 -6.26
C PHE A 9 -7.02 -4.92 -6.86
N LEU A 10 -6.80 -4.92 -8.18
CA LEU A 10 -6.02 -3.90 -8.88
C LEU A 10 -6.76 -2.56 -8.95
N GLU A 11 -8.09 -2.56 -9.11
CA GLU A 11 -8.92 -1.34 -9.03
C GLU A 11 -8.76 -0.61 -7.69
N GLY A 12 -8.66 -1.38 -6.59
CA GLY A 12 -8.43 -0.84 -5.25
C GLY A 12 -6.98 -0.39 -4.99
N ASN A 13 -6.03 -0.77 -5.84
CA ASN A 13 -4.60 -0.60 -5.60
C ASN A 13 -3.89 0.05 -6.81
N SER A 14 -4.20 1.32 -7.05
CA SER A 14 -3.65 2.11 -8.18
C SER A 14 -2.12 2.26 -8.21
N GLN A 15 -1.43 1.90 -7.11
CA GLN A 15 0.03 1.92 -7.02
C GLN A 15 0.69 0.66 -7.58
N ILE A 16 -0.10 -0.36 -7.91
CA ILE A 16 0.39 -1.63 -8.47
C ILE A 16 0.38 -1.55 -9.98
N GLU A 17 1.57 -1.63 -10.56
CA GLU A 17 1.78 -1.80 -11.99
C GLU A 17 1.91 -3.29 -12.30
N TRP A 18 1.38 -3.71 -13.45
CA TRP A 18 1.41 -5.11 -13.82
C TRP A 18 1.52 -5.33 -15.34
N ALA A 19 2.00 -6.52 -15.70
CA ALA A 19 2.01 -7.02 -17.07
C ALA A 19 1.84 -8.54 -17.07
N GLN A 20 1.36 -9.09 -18.18
CA GLN A 20 1.27 -10.53 -18.39
C GLN A 20 1.99 -10.90 -19.69
N ASP A 21 2.73 -12.01 -19.69
CA ASP A 21 3.34 -12.55 -20.91
C ASP A 21 2.45 -13.60 -21.60
N ASP A 22 2.88 -14.06 -22.79
CA ASP A 22 2.15 -15.03 -23.60
C ASP A 22 2.01 -16.42 -22.93
N GLU A 23 2.85 -16.72 -21.94
CA GLU A 23 2.79 -17.94 -21.13
C GLU A 23 1.83 -17.80 -19.94
N GLY A 24 1.19 -16.63 -19.80
CA GLY A 24 0.25 -16.32 -18.74
C GLY A 24 0.91 -16.00 -17.39
N VAL A 25 2.22 -15.76 -17.36
CA VAL A 25 2.93 -15.34 -16.14
C VAL A 25 2.67 -13.86 -15.90
N PHE A 26 2.29 -13.53 -14.67
CA PHE A 26 2.11 -12.15 -14.23
C PHE A 26 3.40 -11.58 -13.65
N TYR A 27 3.65 -10.31 -13.94
CA TYR A 27 4.67 -9.49 -13.33
C TYR A 27 3.99 -8.32 -12.64
N PHE A 28 4.30 -8.12 -11.36
CA PHE A 28 3.76 -7.03 -10.57
C PHE A 28 4.88 -6.16 -10.01
N ARG A 29 4.63 -4.86 -9.87
CA ARG A 29 5.50 -3.91 -9.18
C ARG A 29 4.65 -2.98 -8.33
N HIS A 30 5.01 -2.81 -7.07
CA HIS A 30 4.36 -1.84 -6.21
C HIS A 30 5.17 -0.55 -6.17
N SER A 31 4.72 0.49 -6.88
CA SER A 31 5.46 1.76 -7.05
C SER A 31 5.90 2.44 -5.74
N ALA A 32 5.16 2.26 -4.65
CA ALA A 32 5.51 2.81 -3.33
C ALA A 32 6.56 1.99 -2.54
N PHE A 33 6.76 0.71 -2.85
CA PHE A 33 7.58 -0.21 -2.05
C PHE A 33 8.74 -0.83 -2.83
N ASP A 34 8.62 -0.92 -4.15
CA ASP A 34 9.59 -1.56 -5.03
C ASP A 34 10.36 -0.52 -5.85
N GLY A 35 11.63 -0.80 -6.11
CA GLY A 35 12.45 -0.01 -7.04
C GLY A 35 11.98 -0.10 -8.49
N GLU A 36 12.53 0.75 -9.36
CA GLU A 36 12.16 0.83 -10.79
C GLU A 36 12.36 -0.50 -11.55
N HIS A 37 13.36 -1.29 -11.14
CA HIS A 37 13.71 -2.55 -11.79
C HIS A 37 13.34 -3.79 -10.96
N GLU A 38 12.63 -3.60 -9.85
CA GLU A 38 12.15 -4.69 -9.02
C GLU A 38 10.76 -5.12 -9.47
N LYS A 39 10.53 -6.44 -9.50
CA LYS A 39 9.24 -7.02 -9.88
C LYS A 39 9.04 -8.37 -9.23
N VAL A 40 7.80 -8.67 -8.89
CA VAL A 40 7.35 -9.96 -8.41
C VAL A 40 6.79 -10.76 -9.58
N LYS A 41 7.39 -11.91 -9.86
CA LYS A 41 6.93 -12.87 -10.87
C LYS A 41 5.96 -13.87 -10.24
N VAL A 42 4.77 -14.00 -10.79
CA VAL A 42 3.75 -14.96 -10.35
C VAL A 42 3.40 -15.88 -11.52
N THR A 43 3.80 -17.15 -11.41
CA THR A 43 3.49 -18.17 -12.42
C THR A 43 2.00 -18.56 -12.39
N PRO A 44 1.41 -19.07 -13.48
CA PRO A 44 0.00 -19.48 -13.51
C PRO A 44 -0.38 -20.46 -12.38
N LYS A 45 0.53 -21.39 -12.06
CA LYS A 45 0.34 -22.36 -10.96
C LYS A 45 0.30 -21.68 -9.59
N ALA A 46 1.15 -20.68 -9.36
CA ALA A 46 1.14 -19.91 -8.12
C ALA A 46 -0.08 -18.98 -8.05
N PHE A 47 -0.46 -18.37 -9.18
CA PHE A 47 -1.64 -17.53 -9.30
C PHE A 47 -2.92 -18.27 -8.87
N ALA A 48 -3.10 -19.52 -9.33
CA ALA A 48 -4.24 -20.34 -8.98
C ALA A 48 -4.40 -20.55 -7.46
N SER A 49 -3.29 -20.68 -6.71
CA SER A 49 -3.29 -20.94 -5.26
C SER A 49 -3.18 -19.69 -4.39
N LEU A 50 -2.91 -18.51 -4.97
CA LEU A 50 -2.81 -17.24 -4.26
C LEU A 50 -4.19 -16.65 -3.96
N THR A 51 -4.26 -15.89 -2.87
CA THR A 51 -5.38 -15.00 -2.54
C THR A 51 -4.96 -13.54 -2.69
N PRO A 52 -5.88 -12.59 -2.93
CA PRO A 52 -5.55 -11.18 -3.06
C PRO A 52 -4.76 -10.62 -1.86
N GLN A 53 -5.12 -11.03 -0.64
CA GLN A 53 -4.44 -10.61 0.58
C GLN A 53 -3.00 -11.12 0.65
N LYS A 54 -2.78 -12.35 0.18
CA LYS A 54 -1.43 -12.93 0.14
C LYS A 54 -0.58 -12.26 -0.95
N LEU A 55 -1.19 -11.91 -2.08
CA LEU A 55 -0.54 -11.11 -3.11
C LEU A 55 -0.14 -9.74 -2.56
N GLU A 56 -1.05 -9.01 -1.90
CA GLU A 56 -0.77 -7.73 -1.24
C GLU A 56 0.41 -7.85 -0.27
N HIS A 57 0.40 -8.87 0.58
CA HIS A 57 1.49 -9.10 1.53
C HIS A 57 2.85 -9.30 0.84
N ILE A 58 2.88 -10.04 -0.29
CA ILE A 58 4.08 -10.26 -1.09
C ILE A 58 4.56 -8.94 -1.71
N LEU A 59 3.66 -8.18 -2.33
CA LEU A 59 4.00 -6.93 -3.03
C LEU A 59 4.48 -5.83 -2.08
N THR A 60 3.91 -5.76 -0.89
CA THR A 60 4.34 -4.79 0.13
C THR A 60 5.57 -5.28 0.89
N GLY A 61 5.90 -6.57 0.80
CA GLY A 61 6.94 -7.20 1.63
C GLY A 61 6.68 -7.07 3.13
N GLY A 62 5.41 -6.94 3.53
CA GLY A 62 5.03 -6.67 4.92
C GLY A 62 5.37 -5.26 5.43
N ARG A 63 5.74 -4.32 4.53
CA ARG A 63 6.11 -2.94 4.88
C ARG A 63 4.92 -1.99 4.95
N ASN A 64 3.77 -2.38 4.42
CA ASN A 64 2.53 -1.60 4.50
C ASN A 64 1.91 -1.72 5.90
N ILE A 65 2.51 -1.02 6.87
CA ILE A 65 2.10 -1.05 8.28
C ILE A 65 1.74 0.35 8.77
N ASP A 66 0.81 0.41 9.73
CA ASP A 66 0.59 1.62 10.53
C ASP A 66 1.25 1.45 11.90
N HIS A 67 1.93 2.50 12.35
CA HIS A 67 2.64 2.48 13.63
C HIS A 67 1.72 2.95 14.76
N ILE A 68 1.95 2.41 15.96
CA ILE A 68 1.29 2.86 17.18
C ILE A 68 2.35 3.39 18.14
N THR A 69 2.14 4.59 18.64
CA THR A 69 3.01 5.22 19.65
C THR A 69 2.19 5.90 20.73
N ARG A 70 2.82 6.24 21.85
CA ARG A 70 2.16 7.02 22.91
C ARG A 70 2.23 8.50 22.60
N VAL A 71 1.07 9.15 22.59
CA VAL A 71 0.93 10.60 22.51
C VAL A 71 0.16 11.05 23.74
N THR A 72 0.70 12.02 24.50
CA THR A 72 0.12 12.52 25.76
C THR A 72 -0.30 11.43 26.75
N GLY A 73 0.42 10.29 26.77
CA GLY A 73 0.17 9.16 27.66
C GLY A 73 -0.65 8.00 27.08
N TYR A 74 -1.40 8.22 25.99
CA TYR A 74 -2.30 7.23 25.38
C TYR A 74 -1.72 6.64 24.10
N PHE A 75 -1.99 5.36 23.82
CA PHE A 75 -1.66 4.75 22.53
C PHE A 75 -2.48 5.37 21.41
N SER A 76 -1.81 5.79 20.36
CA SER A 76 -2.39 6.43 19.19
C SER A 76 -1.77 5.86 17.91
N ARG A 77 -2.59 5.69 16.87
CA ARG A 77 -2.09 5.45 15.51
C ARG A 77 -1.33 6.68 15.04
N VAL A 78 -0.09 6.49 14.59
CA VAL A 78 0.79 7.56 14.12
C VAL A 78 0.18 8.24 12.90
N SER A 79 -0.39 7.47 11.97
CA SER A 79 -1.08 7.99 10.78
C SER A 79 -2.20 8.98 11.13
N GLY A 80 -3.04 8.63 12.12
CA GLY A 80 -4.16 9.43 12.60
C GLY A 80 -3.71 10.73 13.27
N TRP A 81 -2.74 10.65 14.19
CA TRP A 81 -2.19 11.82 14.86
C TRP A 81 -1.55 12.80 13.88
N ASN A 82 -0.73 12.30 12.95
CA ASN A 82 -0.07 13.14 11.94
C ASN A 82 -1.07 13.84 11.02
N LYS A 83 -2.14 13.14 10.60
CA LYS A 83 -3.21 13.75 9.80
C LYS A 83 -3.91 14.88 10.58
N GLY A 84 -4.26 14.64 11.84
CA GLY A 84 -4.88 15.65 12.70
C GLY A 84 -3.99 16.89 12.89
N LYS A 85 -2.71 16.69 13.23
CA LYS A 85 -1.76 17.81 13.41
C LYS A 85 -1.51 18.63 12.14
N ARG A 86 -1.44 17.98 10.96
CA ARG A 86 -1.36 18.72 9.69
C ARG A 86 -2.62 19.58 9.46
N GLY A 87 -3.80 19.06 9.79
CA GLY A 87 -5.05 19.83 9.74
C GLY A 87 -5.01 21.07 10.64
N GLU A 88 -4.64 20.89 11.92
CA GLU A 88 -4.47 22.00 12.86
C GLU A 88 -3.49 23.06 12.33
N LEU A 89 -2.40 22.66 11.69
CA LEU A 89 -1.40 23.60 11.14
C LEU A 89 -1.96 24.43 9.98
N VAL A 90 -2.79 23.84 9.13
CA VAL A 90 -3.45 24.55 8.00
C VAL A 90 -4.45 25.58 8.51
N GLU A 91 -5.15 25.27 9.59
CA GLU A 91 -6.17 26.16 10.18
C GLU A 91 -5.57 27.32 11.00
N ARG A 92 -4.26 27.29 11.31
CA ARG A 92 -3.60 28.36 12.07
C ARG A 92 -3.55 29.66 11.29
N GLN A 93 -4.17 30.68 11.85
CA GLN A 93 -4.00 32.06 11.42
C GLN A 93 -2.75 32.66 12.07
N ARG A 94 -1.94 33.37 11.29
CA ARG A 94 -0.82 34.15 11.86
C ARG A 94 -1.40 35.35 12.58
N VAL A 95 -1.05 35.50 13.86
CA VAL A 95 -1.41 36.66 14.67
C VAL A 95 -0.15 37.49 14.94
N VAL A 96 -0.30 38.81 14.95
CA VAL A 96 0.77 39.72 15.38
C VAL A 96 0.87 39.62 16.91
N VAL A 97 2.07 39.32 17.41
CA VAL A 97 2.36 39.35 18.85
C VAL A 97 2.89 40.74 19.17
N SER A 98 2.12 41.51 19.95
CA SER A 98 2.49 42.83 20.48
C SER A 98 3.35 42.73 21.74
#